data_AF-A0A1I3I8V5-F1
#
_entry.id   AF-A0A1I3I8V5-F1
#
_cell.length_a   1.000
_cell.length_b   1.000
_cell.length_c   1.000
_cell.angle_alpha   90.00
_cell.angle_beta   90.00
_cell.angle_gamma   90.00
#
_symmetry.space_group_name_H-M   'P 1'
#
loop_
_entity.id
_entity.type
_entity.pdbx_description
1 polymer ?
#
loop_
_entity_poly.entity_id
_entity_poly.type
_entity_poly.pdbx_seq_one_letter_code
_entity_poly.pdbx_strand_id
1 'polypeptide(L)'
;MDDLDPETRPPPSPANARAAALGVVVLALGLMVALGLVAAALDRRTDWQRPMYEDVLAVAQLEWEQIQLAGAPLEFALTEDGRQVLGGQDVVLSPGTTSLSVQVEGKTYCVGAANERGDETGALCFDGEGLPDSILDHRVS
;
A
#
# COMPACT_ATOMS: atom_id res chain seq x y z
N MET A 1 22.10 -30.85 59.94
CA MET A 1 22.90 -30.14 58.93
C MET A 1 23.25 -31.19 57.89
N ASP A 2 22.36 -31.36 56.93
CA ASP A 2 22.60 -32.16 55.73
C ASP A 2 23.02 -31.16 54.65
N ASP A 3 24.31 -31.13 54.37
CA ASP A 3 24.90 -30.46 53.21
C ASP A 3 24.44 -31.21 51.95
N LEU A 4 23.39 -30.68 51.31
CA LEU A 4 23.00 -31.07 49.95
C LEU A 4 23.93 -30.33 48.97
N ASP A 5 24.99 -31.04 48.58
CA ASP A 5 25.94 -30.67 47.54
C ASP A 5 25.18 -30.31 46.23
N PRO A 6 25.21 -29.05 45.76
CA PRO A 6 24.34 -28.59 44.68
C PRO A 6 24.96 -28.78 43.29
N GLU A 7 25.79 -29.80 43.03
CA GLU A 7 26.54 -29.80 41.76
C GLU A 7 26.83 -31.18 41.15
N THR A 8 25.80 -31.94 40.79
CA THR A 8 25.94 -32.91 39.70
C THR A 8 24.63 -33.06 38.92
N ARG A 9 24.28 -32.06 38.11
CA ARG A 9 23.40 -32.34 36.96
C ARG A 9 24.25 -33.04 35.90
N PRO A 10 23.93 -34.29 35.50
CA PRO A 10 24.66 -34.94 34.42
C PRO A 10 24.57 -34.08 33.15
N PRO A 11 25.64 -33.94 32.36
CA PRO A 11 25.58 -33.21 31.12
C PRO A 11 24.47 -33.80 30.23
N PRO A 12 23.70 -32.97 29.52
CA PRO A 12 22.65 -33.47 28.66
C PRO A 12 23.24 -34.50 27.69
N SER A 13 22.61 -35.68 27.61
CA SER A 13 23.01 -36.72 26.67
C SER A 13 23.19 -36.13 25.27
N PRO A 14 24.24 -36.49 24.51
CA PRO A 14 24.46 -35.98 23.16
C PRO A 14 23.26 -36.25 22.23
N ALA A 15 22.42 -37.24 22.55
CA ALA A 15 21.17 -37.51 21.84
C ALA A 15 20.10 -36.42 22.08
N ASN A 16 19.98 -35.92 23.32
CA ASN A 16 19.03 -34.86 23.68
C ASN A 16 19.43 -33.52 23.08
N ALA A 17 20.74 -33.23 23.05
CA ALA A 17 21.28 -32.03 22.41
C ALA A 17 21.04 -32.03 20.89
N ARG A 18 21.19 -33.18 20.22
CA ARG A 18 20.88 -33.33 18.79
C ARG A 18 19.39 -33.20 18.49
N ALA A 19 18.53 -33.79 19.32
CA ALA A 19 17.08 -33.68 19.18
C ALA A 19 16.60 -32.22 19.37
N ALA A 20 17.16 -31.52 20.36
CA ALA A 20 16.88 -30.09 20.57
C ALA A 20 17.36 -29.24 19.38
N ALA A 21 18.57 -29.49 18.87
CA ALA A 21 19.09 -28.78 17.69
C ALA A 21 18.24 -29.01 16.44
N LEU A 22 17.81 -30.26 16.19
CA LEU A 22 16.87 -30.59 15.10
C LEU A 22 15.52 -29.90 15.28
N GLY A 23 14.98 -29.86 16.50
CA GLY A 23 13.75 -29.13 16.81
C GLY A 23 13.86 -27.64 16.50
N VAL A 24 14.97 -27.00 16.88
CA VAL A 24 15.24 -25.58 16.57
C VAL A 24 15.36 -25.35 15.06
N VAL A 25 16.05 -26.22 14.34
CA VAL A 25 16.20 -26.10 12.87
C VAL A 25 14.86 -26.26 12.17
N VAL A 26 14.05 -27.25 12.55
CA VAL A 26 12.70 -27.45 11.99
C VAL A 26 11.79 -26.26 12.29
N LEU A 27 11.84 -25.73 13.52
CA LEU A 27 11.09 -24.53 13.89
C LEU A 27 11.52 -23.31 13.06
N ALA A 28 12.83 -23.09 12.92
CA ALA A 28 13.37 -21.98 12.14
C ALA A 28 12.99 -22.08 10.66
N LEU A 29 13.06 -23.28 10.07
CA LEU A 29 12.62 -23.53 8.70
C LEU A 29 11.10 -23.29 8.55
N GLY A 30 10.30 -23.77 9.50
CA GLY A 30 8.86 -23.53 9.52
C GLY A 30 8.52 -22.04 9.58
N LEU A 31 9.23 -21.28 10.41
CA LEU A 31 9.07 -19.83 10.51
C LEU A 31 9.46 -19.12 9.20
N MET A 32 10.58 -19.50 8.58
CA MET A 32 11.02 -18.94 7.30
C MET A 32 10.01 -19.16 6.19
N VAL A 33 9.43 -20.37 6.10
CA VAL A 33 8.38 -20.68 5.12
C VAL A 33 7.13 -19.85 5.39
N ALA A 34 6.70 -19.75 6.65
CA ALA A 34 5.53 -18.94 7.02
C ALA A 34 5.73 -17.45 6.66
N LEU A 35 6.90 -16.88 6.95
CA LEU A 35 7.23 -15.51 6.57
C LEU A 35 7.26 -15.32 5.05
N GLY A 36 7.82 -16.27 4.30
CA GLY A 36 7.82 -16.23 2.84
C GLY A 36 6.41 -16.21 2.24
N LEU A 37 5.48 -16.98 2.81
CA LEU A 37 4.08 -16.97 2.38
C LEU A 37 3.39 -15.63 2.67
N VAL A 38 3.62 -15.05 3.85
CA VAL A 38 3.08 -13.73 4.20
C VAL A 38 3.65 -12.65 3.28
N ALA A 39 4.95 -12.66 3.02
CA ALA A 39 5.59 -11.72 2.11
C ALA A 39 5.00 -11.82 0.69
N ALA A 40 4.84 -13.03 0.16
CA ALA A 40 4.24 -13.23 -1.16
C ALA A 40 2.76 -12.79 -1.24
N ALA A 41 2.01 -12.93 -0.14
CA ALA A 41 0.63 -12.44 -0.08
C ALA A 41 0.56 -10.91 -0.09
N LEU A 42 1.46 -10.25 0.65
CA LEU A 42 1.58 -8.79 0.67
C LEU A 42 2.05 -8.23 -0.68
N ASP A 43 3.02 -8.90 -1.30
CA ASP A 43 3.56 -8.56 -2.61
C ASP A 43 2.46 -8.53 -3.67
N ARG A 44 1.70 -9.63 -3.79
CA ARG A 44 0.54 -9.67 -4.69
C ARG A 44 -0.45 -8.56 -4.40
N ARG A 45 -0.83 -8.34 -3.14
CA ARG A 45 -1.78 -7.28 -2.80
C ARG A 45 -1.28 -5.91 -3.27
N THR A 46 0.00 -5.65 -3.08
CA THR A 46 0.64 -4.39 -3.49
C THR A 46 0.64 -4.25 -5.01
N ASP A 47 0.97 -5.32 -5.75
CA ASP A 47 0.94 -5.34 -7.21
C ASP A 47 -0.45 -5.04 -7.78
N TRP A 48 -1.50 -5.55 -7.13
CA TRP A 48 -2.88 -5.30 -7.57
C TRP A 48 -3.35 -3.87 -7.27
N GLN A 49 -2.81 -3.24 -6.22
CA GLN A 49 -3.20 -1.89 -5.85
C GLN A 49 -2.39 -0.83 -6.61
N ARG A 50 -1.18 -1.16 -7.04
CA ARG A 50 -0.27 -0.22 -7.71
C ARG A 50 -0.92 0.54 -8.88
N PRO A 51 -1.64 -0.08 -9.83
CA PRO A 51 -2.23 0.64 -10.96
C PRO A 51 -3.23 1.72 -10.54
N MET A 52 -4.03 1.45 -9.51
CA MET A 52 -4.98 2.42 -8.96
C MET A 52 -4.28 3.65 -8.37
N TYR A 53 -3.16 3.43 -7.67
CA TYR A 53 -2.34 4.52 -7.12
C TYR A 53 -1.62 5.31 -8.23
N GLU A 54 -1.20 4.65 -9.30
CA GLU A 54 -0.64 5.31 -10.49
C GLU A 54 -1.70 6.18 -11.19
N ASP A 55 -2.95 5.72 -11.32
CA ASP A 55 -4.07 6.50 -11.87
C ASP A 55 -4.33 7.77 -11.03
N VAL A 56 -4.31 7.65 -9.70
CA VAL A 56 -4.48 8.79 -8.80
C VAL A 56 -3.37 9.82 -8.96
N LEU A 57 -2.10 9.38 -9.05
CA LEU A 57 -0.98 10.28 -9.29
C LEU A 57 -1.06 10.95 -10.66
N ALA A 58 -1.45 10.22 -11.70
CA ALA A 58 -1.62 10.79 -13.04
C ALA A 58 -2.67 11.90 -13.06
N VAL A 59 -3.83 11.69 -12.41
CA VAL A 59 -4.86 12.71 -12.30
C VAL A 59 -4.41 13.88 -11.42
N ALA A 60 -3.75 13.60 -10.30
CA ALA A 60 -3.21 14.65 -9.45
C ALA A 60 -2.21 15.53 -10.21
N GLN A 61 -1.36 14.93 -11.04
CA GLN A 61 -0.42 15.67 -11.88
C GLN A 61 -1.15 16.55 -12.90
N LEU A 62 -2.21 16.04 -13.56
CA LEU A 62 -3.00 16.83 -14.49
C LEU A 62 -3.67 18.05 -13.82
N GLU A 63 -4.17 17.87 -12.60
CA GLU A 63 -4.73 18.96 -11.79
C GLU A 63 -3.68 20.01 -11.44
N TRP A 64 -2.49 19.57 -11.00
CA TRP A 64 -1.37 20.46 -10.76
C TRP A 64 -0.98 21.24 -12.01
N GLU A 65 -0.79 20.56 -13.15
CA GLU A 65 -0.43 21.21 -14.41
C GLU A 65 -1.45 22.29 -14.79
N GLN A 66 -2.74 22.06 -14.54
CA GLN A 66 -3.77 23.05 -14.81
C GLN A 66 -3.81 24.21 -13.83
N ILE A 67 -3.57 23.97 -12.55
CA ILE A 67 -3.38 25.05 -11.59
C ILE A 67 -2.20 25.93 -12.01
N GLN A 68 -1.11 25.34 -12.52
CA GLN A 68 0.05 26.09 -12.97
C GLN A 68 -0.20 26.86 -14.27
N LEU A 69 -1.00 26.32 -15.19
CA LEU A 69 -1.29 26.93 -16.49
C LEU A 69 -2.41 27.97 -16.42
N ALA A 70 -3.53 27.64 -15.76
CA ALA A 70 -4.77 28.41 -15.76
C ALA A 70 -5.09 29.05 -14.40
N GLY A 71 -4.34 28.72 -13.34
CA GLY A 71 -4.57 29.24 -11.99
C GLY A 71 -5.72 28.56 -11.25
N ALA A 72 -6.35 27.55 -11.85
CA ALA A 72 -7.47 26.81 -11.31
C ALA A 72 -7.42 25.32 -11.77
N PRO A 73 -7.92 24.39 -10.95
CA PRO A 73 -8.03 22.98 -11.28
C PRO A 73 -9.12 22.69 -12.34
N LEU A 74 -9.11 21.48 -12.86
CA LEU A 74 -10.05 20.98 -13.85
C LEU A 74 -11.40 20.64 -13.23
N GLU A 75 -12.45 20.75 -14.04
CA GLU A 75 -13.75 20.20 -13.68
C GLU A 75 -13.72 18.68 -13.89
N PHE A 76 -13.96 17.94 -12.82
CA PHE A 76 -14.16 16.49 -12.86
C PHE A 76 -15.65 16.18 -12.97
N ALA A 77 -16.03 15.36 -13.96
CA ALA A 77 -17.40 14.99 -14.21
C ALA A 77 -17.54 13.51 -14.61
N LEU A 78 -18.68 12.93 -14.24
CA LEU A 78 -19.15 11.66 -14.78
C LEU A 78 -20.13 11.96 -15.91
N THR A 79 -19.85 11.43 -17.09
CA THR A 79 -20.77 11.52 -18.25
C THR A 79 -21.97 10.59 -18.07
N GLU A 80 -23.04 10.82 -18.84
CA GLU A 80 -24.23 9.95 -18.84
C GLU A 80 -23.91 8.48 -19.21
N ASP A 81 -22.86 8.28 -20.00
CA ASP A 81 -22.35 6.95 -20.39
C ASP A 81 -21.48 6.30 -19.30
N GLY A 82 -21.33 6.94 -18.14
CA GLY A 82 -20.49 6.48 -17.03
C GLY A 82 -18.98 6.67 -17.23
N ARG A 83 -18.56 7.38 -18.29
CA ARG A 83 -17.14 7.73 -18.49
C ARG A 83 -16.76 8.88 -17.58
N GLN A 84 -15.55 8.79 -17.03
CA GLN A 84 -14.97 9.83 -16.18
C GLN A 84 -14.21 10.81 -17.05
N VAL A 85 -14.49 12.09 -16.86
CA VAL A 85 -13.97 13.18 -17.69
C VAL A 85 -13.34 14.23 -16.80
N LEU A 86 -12.15 14.68 -17.20
CA LEU A 86 -11.39 15.73 -16.52
C LEU A 86 -11.08 16.84 -17.51
N GLY A 87 -11.59 18.04 -17.26
CA GLY A 87 -11.38 19.18 -18.18
C GLY A 87 -11.94 18.94 -19.59
N GLY A 88 -12.99 18.13 -19.71
CA GLY A 88 -13.59 17.76 -21.00
C GLY A 88 -12.88 16.62 -21.74
N GLN A 89 -11.84 16.02 -21.16
CA GLN A 89 -11.12 14.86 -21.73
C GLN A 89 -11.46 13.57 -20.98
N ASP A 90 -11.65 12.47 -21.72
CA ASP A 90 -11.86 11.15 -21.12
C ASP A 90 -10.62 10.71 -20.34
N VAL A 91 -10.82 10.30 -19.09
CA VAL A 91 -9.78 9.69 -18.25
C VAL A 91 -9.82 8.18 -18.48
N VAL A 92 -8.74 7.64 -19.03
CA VAL A 92 -8.56 6.19 -19.20
C VAL A 92 -7.94 5.64 -17.93
N LEU A 93 -8.71 4.85 -17.18
CA LEU A 93 -8.24 4.20 -15.96
C LEU A 93 -7.50 2.90 -16.27
N SER A 94 -6.54 2.56 -15.42
CA SER A 94 -5.79 1.31 -15.51
C SER A 94 -6.70 0.09 -15.28
N PRO A 95 -6.35 -1.08 -15.85
CA PRO A 95 -7.11 -2.31 -15.64
C PRO A 95 -7.28 -2.63 -14.15
N GLY A 96 -8.52 -2.83 -13.72
CA GLY A 96 -8.87 -3.14 -12.33
C GLY A 96 -9.32 -1.94 -11.51
N THR A 97 -8.99 -0.70 -11.91
CA THR A 97 -9.54 0.52 -11.31
C THR A 97 -10.97 0.72 -11.81
N THR A 98 -11.93 0.94 -10.90
CA THR A 98 -13.36 1.03 -11.23
C THR A 98 -13.91 2.43 -11.11
N SER A 99 -13.36 3.25 -10.21
CA SER A 99 -13.76 4.63 -10.04
C SER A 99 -12.58 5.51 -9.67
N LEU A 100 -12.67 6.77 -10.06
CA LEU A 100 -11.83 7.86 -9.60
C LEU A 100 -12.74 9.04 -9.22
N SER A 101 -12.26 9.84 -8.29
CA SER A 101 -12.96 11.00 -7.76
C SER A 101 -11.96 12.12 -7.53
N VAL A 102 -12.40 13.34 -7.84
CA VAL A 102 -11.63 14.55 -7.58
C VAL A 102 -12.52 15.52 -6.83
N GLN A 103 -12.02 16.06 -5.73
CA GLN A 103 -12.66 17.12 -4.96
C GLN A 103 -11.73 18.33 -4.95
N VAL A 104 -12.28 19.50 -5.26
CA VAL A 104 -11.51 20.74 -5.38
C VAL A 104 -12.02 21.75 -4.36
N GLU A 105 -11.10 22.38 -3.64
CA GLU A 105 -11.35 23.55 -2.80
C GLU A 105 -10.27 24.62 -3.05
N GLY A 106 -10.60 25.60 -3.90
CA GLY A 106 -9.66 26.64 -4.31
C GLY A 106 -8.53 26.06 -5.18
N LYS A 107 -7.30 26.05 -4.65
CA LYS A 107 -6.14 25.39 -5.29
C LYS A 107 -5.84 24.01 -4.70
N THR A 108 -6.47 23.68 -3.58
CA THR A 108 -6.34 22.37 -2.97
C THR A 108 -7.23 21.40 -3.72
N TYR A 109 -6.71 20.22 -4.03
CA TYR A 109 -7.48 19.16 -4.67
C TYR A 109 -7.16 17.82 -4.03
N CYS A 110 -8.19 16.98 -3.90
CA CYS A 110 -8.09 15.65 -3.34
C CYS A 110 -8.52 14.63 -4.38
N VAL A 111 -7.67 13.66 -4.64
CA VAL A 111 -7.92 12.60 -5.62
C VAL A 111 -8.02 11.27 -4.90
N GLY A 112 -9.02 10.47 -5.24
CA GLY A 112 -9.19 9.13 -4.69
C GLY A 112 -9.74 8.16 -5.73
N ALA A 113 -9.38 6.89 -5.61
CA ALA A 113 -9.82 5.84 -6.50
C ALA A 113 -10.23 4.56 -5.75
N ALA A 114 -11.03 3.73 -6.42
CA ALA A 114 -11.40 2.40 -5.97
C ALA A 114 -11.16 1.37 -7.08
N ASN A 115 -10.98 0.11 -6.69
CA ASN A 115 -10.78 -1.00 -7.62
C ASN A 115 -11.89 -2.06 -7.55
N GLU A 116 -11.88 -3.00 -8.49
CA GLU A 116 -12.85 -4.09 -8.61
C GLU A 116 -12.89 -5.04 -7.40
N ARG A 117 -11.89 -4.96 -6.52
CA ARG A 117 -11.75 -5.78 -5.31
C ARG A 117 -12.23 -5.07 -4.05
N GLY A 118 -12.71 -3.84 -4.17
CA GLY A 118 -13.18 -3.03 -3.06
C GLY A 118 -12.06 -2.44 -2.21
N ASP A 119 -10.81 -2.41 -2.71
CA ASP A 119 -9.78 -1.56 -2.09
C ASP A 119 -9.99 -0.11 -2.56
N GLU A 120 -9.68 0.83 -1.67
CA GLU A 120 -9.74 2.27 -1.92
C GLU A 120 -8.39 2.92 -1.54
N THR A 121 -7.99 3.96 -2.27
CA THR A 121 -6.79 4.74 -1.91
C THR A 121 -7.00 5.64 -0.70
N GLY A 122 -8.26 5.96 -0.38
CA GLY A 122 -8.61 7.15 0.39
C GLY A 122 -8.45 8.44 -0.44
N ALA A 123 -8.82 9.58 0.14
CA ALA A 123 -8.60 10.89 -0.47
C ALA A 123 -7.16 11.35 -0.22
N LEU A 124 -6.38 11.47 -1.29
CA LEU A 124 -5.02 12.02 -1.26
C LEU A 124 -5.08 13.48 -1.67
N CYS A 125 -4.71 14.39 -0.77
CA CYS A 125 -4.92 15.83 -0.95
C CYS A 125 -3.61 16.56 -1.21
N PHE A 126 -3.65 17.48 -2.15
CA PHE A 126 -2.53 18.28 -2.64
C PHE A 126 -2.89 19.75 -2.60
N ASP A 127 -1.95 20.62 -2.27
CA ASP A 127 -2.14 22.06 -2.11
C ASP A 127 -2.04 22.86 -3.43
N GLY A 128 -1.65 22.19 -4.52
CA GLY A 128 -1.44 22.79 -5.82
C GLY A 128 -0.12 23.57 -5.94
N GLU A 129 0.76 23.55 -4.93
CA GLU A 129 2.06 24.20 -4.97
C GLU A 129 3.18 23.24 -5.40
N GLY A 130 3.14 22.00 -4.90
CA GLY A 130 4.11 20.94 -5.19
C GLY A 130 3.68 19.99 -6.30
N LEU A 131 4.66 19.45 -7.05
CA LEU A 131 4.44 18.35 -7.99
C LEU A 131 4.04 17.09 -7.20
N PRO A 132 2.95 16.40 -7.56
CA PRO A 132 2.56 15.15 -6.94
C PRO A 132 3.41 14.00 -7.50
N ASP A 133 4.61 13.82 -6.95
CA ASP A 133 5.57 12.77 -7.37
C ASP A 133 5.55 11.52 -6.47
N SER A 134 4.87 11.58 -5.32
CA SER A 134 4.79 10.50 -4.34
C SER A 134 3.48 10.53 -3.55
N ILE A 135 2.88 9.36 -3.30
CA ILE A 135 1.68 9.23 -2.45
C ILE A 135 2.01 9.29 -0.95
N LEU A 136 3.27 9.05 -0.58
CA LEU A 136 3.68 8.84 0.81
C LEU A 136 3.56 10.11 1.66
N ASP A 137 3.56 11.28 1.04
CA ASP A 137 3.53 12.58 1.73
C ASP A 137 2.13 13.19 1.85
N HIS A 138 1.10 12.59 1.24
CA HIS A 138 -0.20 13.25 1.01
C HIS A 138 -1.42 12.53 1.59
N ARG A 139 -1.22 11.53 2.46
CA ARG A 139 -2.30 10.96 3.27
C ARG A 139 -2.67 11.91 4.40
N VAL A 140 -3.78 12.63 4.24
CA VAL A 140 -4.43 13.31 5.36
C VAL A 140 -5.38 12.31 6.02
N SER A 141 -5.09 12.02 7.30
CA SER A 141 -5.82 11.10 8.18
C SER A 141 -7.22 11.56 8.54
#